data_AF-A0A3L7XEA7-F1
#
_entry.id   AF-A0A3L7XEA7-F1
#
_cell.length_a   1.000
_cell.length_b   1.000
_cell.length_c   1.000
_cell.angle_alpha   90.00
_cell.angle_beta   90.00
_cell.angle_gamma   90.00
#
_symmetry.space_group_name_H-M   'P 1'
#
loop_
_entity.id
_entity.type
_entity.pdbx_description
1 polymer ?
#
loop_
_entity_poly.entity_id
_entity_poly.type
_entity_poly.pdbx_seq_one_letter_code
_entity_poly.pdbx_strand_id
1 'polypeptide(L)'
;MPVDIWNVHTFIIREQAKGWGADIPPGFDDLSGEYIFDPLPDPEHISIELIDEQIRRFRTWMKERGQQQKPLIVTEYGVLYHNSMLGVPNEDDQTVIDFMTDSFDYFLRTADCEIGYAADDCRLVQRWLWFSLDFKEDFNIYGKMFDPDTKEIMKTGRAFRDYSLQNLTELSKKPY
;
A
#
# COMPACT_ATOMS: atom_id res chain seq x y z
N MET A 1 -2.12 -20.74 -14.28
CA MET A 1 -3.28 -20.59 -13.38
C MET A 1 -4.22 -19.58 -14.01
N PRO A 2 -5.47 -19.94 -14.37
CA PRO A 2 -6.46 -18.95 -14.76
C PRO A 2 -6.86 -18.16 -13.51
N VAL A 3 -6.65 -16.85 -13.54
CA VAL A 3 -7.07 -15.90 -12.50
C VAL A 3 -7.84 -14.77 -13.15
N ASP A 4 -8.87 -14.25 -12.51
CA ASP A 4 -9.65 -13.13 -13.05
C ASP A 4 -9.08 -11.78 -12.58
N ILE A 5 -8.40 -11.77 -11.43
CA ILE A 5 -7.88 -10.58 -10.74
C ILE A 5 -6.52 -10.93 -10.12
N TRP A 6 -5.61 -9.96 -10.08
CA TRP A 6 -4.38 -10.03 -9.28
C TRP A 6 -4.52 -9.20 -8.01
N ASN A 7 -4.12 -9.80 -6.89
CA ASN A 7 -4.09 -9.13 -5.59
C ASN A 7 -2.64 -9.08 -5.10
N VAL A 8 -2.24 -7.94 -4.57
CA VAL A 8 -0.89 -7.72 -4.02
C VAL A 8 -0.98 -6.97 -2.70
N HIS A 9 0.03 -7.16 -1.85
CA HIS A 9 0.30 -6.27 -0.74
C HIS A 9 1.49 -5.39 -1.13
N THR A 10 1.46 -4.10 -0.79
CA THR A 10 2.49 -3.13 -1.20
C THR A 10 3.16 -2.49 0.00
N PHE A 11 3.52 -3.31 1.00
CA PHE A 11 4.33 -2.86 2.13
C PHE A 11 5.79 -2.74 1.71
N ILE A 12 6.45 -1.68 2.16
CA ILE A 12 7.90 -1.50 2.02
C ILE A 12 8.51 -1.91 3.37
N ILE A 13 8.78 -3.20 3.51
CA ILE A 13 9.27 -3.78 4.76
C ILE A 13 10.42 -4.74 4.50
N ARG A 14 11.31 -4.82 5.48
CA ARG A 14 12.59 -5.51 5.34
C ARG A 14 12.44 -6.98 4.98
N GLU A 15 13.13 -7.42 3.92
CA GLU A 15 13.06 -8.78 3.39
C GLU A 15 14.31 -9.58 3.76
N GLN A 16 14.55 -9.85 5.05
CA GLN A 16 15.71 -10.65 5.49
C GLN A 16 15.28 -11.99 6.08
N ALA A 17 15.95 -13.06 5.64
CA ALA A 17 15.73 -14.41 6.13
C ALA A 17 15.83 -14.49 7.66
N LYS A 18 14.78 -14.98 8.32
CA LYS A 18 14.71 -15.18 9.79
C LYS A 18 14.99 -13.91 10.62
N GLY A 19 14.79 -12.75 10.01
CA GLY A 19 14.91 -11.44 10.64
C GLY A 19 13.56 -10.87 11.06
N TRP A 20 13.56 -9.60 11.47
CA TRP A 20 12.35 -8.79 11.53
C TRP A 20 11.98 -8.29 10.12
N GLY A 21 10.69 -8.04 9.88
CA GLY A 21 10.16 -7.62 8.57
C GLY A 21 9.32 -8.71 7.90
N ALA A 22 9.36 -8.76 6.56
CA ALA A 22 8.59 -9.71 5.72
C ALA A 22 9.19 -11.12 5.64
N ASP A 23 10.44 -11.30 6.07
CA ASP A 23 11.22 -12.53 5.84
C ASP A 23 11.36 -12.83 4.32
N ILE A 24 11.88 -14.01 3.96
CA ILE A 24 11.94 -14.51 2.59
C ILE A 24 10.80 -15.52 2.37
N PRO A 25 10.05 -15.44 1.25
CA PRO A 25 8.98 -16.37 0.97
C PRO A 25 9.46 -17.84 1.00
N PRO A 26 8.64 -18.78 1.52
CA PRO A 26 8.98 -20.19 1.50
C PRO A 26 9.27 -20.69 0.08
N GLY A 27 10.32 -21.51 -0.07
CA GLY A 27 10.72 -22.09 -1.36
C GLY A 27 11.81 -21.33 -2.11
N PHE A 28 12.35 -20.25 -1.52
CA PHE A 28 13.54 -19.55 -1.98
C PHE A 28 14.71 -19.82 -1.03
N ASP A 29 15.92 -19.95 -1.59
CA ASP A 29 17.16 -20.15 -0.83
C ASP A 29 17.89 -18.82 -0.54
N ASP A 30 17.35 -17.71 -1.03
CA ASP A 30 17.88 -16.37 -0.82
C ASP A 30 17.90 -15.98 0.66
N LEU A 31 18.91 -15.20 1.06
CA LEU A 31 19.03 -14.68 2.44
C LEU A 31 18.43 -13.28 2.59
N SER A 32 18.15 -12.61 1.46
CA SER A 32 17.70 -11.23 1.37
C SER A 32 16.87 -11.02 0.11
N GLY A 33 15.82 -10.20 0.19
CA GLY A 33 15.04 -9.73 -0.95
C GLY A 33 15.59 -8.44 -1.54
N GLU A 34 14.73 -7.70 -2.26
CA GLU A 34 15.08 -6.40 -2.84
C GLU A 34 15.19 -5.32 -1.79
N TYR A 35 14.34 -5.36 -0.75
CA TYR A 35 14.29 -4.32 0.26
C TYR A 35 15.02 -4.72 1.55
N ILE A 36 16.29 -4.33 1.66
CA ILE A 36 17.14 -4.51 2.83
C ILE A 36 17.54 -3.15 3.41
N PHE A 37 16.79 -2.71 4.40
CA PHE A 37 17.11 -1.51 5.16
C PHE A 37 17.73 -1.86 6.54
N ASP A 38 18.85 -1.21 6.88
CA ASP A 38 19.57 -1.29 8.17
C ASP A 38 20.63 -0.17 8.25
N PRO A 39 20.69 0.68 9.30
CA PRO A 39 19.91 0.69 10.54
C PRO A 39 18.74 1.69 10.54
N LEU A 40 17.77 1.50 11.45
CA LEU A 40 16.71 2.49 11.76
C LEU A 40 17.28 3.89 12.06
N PRO A 41 16.56 4.97 11.70
CA PRO A 41 15.18 5.01 11.18
C PRO A 41 15.06 4.75 9.67
N ASP A 42 13.97 4.10 9.28
CA ASP A 42 13.58 3.78 7.91
C ASP A 42 12.45 4.71 7.40
N PRO A 43 12.78 5.84 6.75
CA PRO A 43 11.78 6.71 6.15
C PRO A 43 11.18 6.15 4.86
N GLU A 44 11.82 5.15 4.24
CA GLU A 44 11.38 4.58 2.96
C GLU A 44 10.11 3.73 3.10
N HIS A 45 9.78 3.27 4.31
CA HIS A 45 8.52 2.58 4.61
C HIS A 45 7.27 3.34 4.15
N ILE A 46 7.37 4.68 4.03
CA ILE A 46 6.30 5.57 3.57
C ILE A 46 6.63 6.25 2.22
N SER A 47 7.47 5.65 1.37
CA SER A 47 7.82 6.21 0.06
C SER A 47 6.77 5.90 -1.00
N ILE A 48 6.23 6.95 -1.62
CA ILE A 48 5.33 6.83 -2.78
C ILE A 48 6.11 6.40 -4.03
N GLU A 49 7.37 6.80 -4.15
CA GLU A 49 8.25 6.42 -5.25
C GLU A 49 8.48 4.90 -5.28
N LEU A 50 8.75 4.30 -4.13
CA LEU A 50 8.89 2.84 -4.02
C LEU A 50 7.57 2.09 -4.25
N ILE A 51 6.42 2.68 -3.90
CA ILE A 51 5.11 2.13 -4.30
C ILE A 51 4.97 2.15 -5.82
N ASP A 52 5.31 3.25 -6.49
CA ASP A 52 5.23 3.34 -7.95
C ASP A 52 6.14 2.31 -8.63
N GLU A 53 7.38 2.17 -8.17
CA GLU A 53 8.30 1.18 -8.70
C GLU A 53 7.75 -0.25 -8.59
N GLN A 54 7.26 -0.65 -7.41
CA GLN A 54 6.70 -1.99 -7.19
C GLN A 54 5.48 -2.25 -8.08
N ILE A 55 4.57 -1.28 -8.19
CA ILE A 55 3.37 -1.39 -9.02
C ILE A 55 3.74 -1.51 -10.50
N ARG A 56 4.68 -0.69 -10.99
CA ARG A 56 5.16 -0.76 -12.39
C ARG A 56 5.89 -2.06 -12.69
N ARG A 57 6.74 -2.54 -11.78
CA ARG A 57 7.40 -3.85 -11.91
C ARG A 57 6.36 -4.96 -12.01
N PHE A 58 5.35 -4.97 -11.13
CA PHE A 58 4.31 -5.99 -11.17
C PHE A 58 3.44 -5.89 -12.43
N ARG A 59 3.08 -4.68 -12.87
CA ARG A 59 2.34 -4.46 -14.12
C ARG A 59 3.11 -4.89 -15.37
N THR A 60 4.43 -4.67 -15.38
CA THR A 60 5.31 -5.15 -16.43
C THR A 60 5.34 -6.68 -16.44
N TRP A 61 5.50 -7.31 -15.28
CA TRP A 61 5.40 -8.77 -15.12
C TRP A 61 4.05 -9.33 -15.60
N MET A 62 2.95 -8.62 -15.31
CA MET A 62 1.61 -8.95 -15.81
C MET A 62 1.56 -8.91 -17.34
N LYS A 63 2.08 -7.86 -17.97
CA LYS A 63 2.15 -7.73 -19.45
C LYS A 63 2.91 -8.89 -20.08
N GLU A 64 4.10 -9.17 -19.58
CA GLU A 64 4.97 -10.25 -20.09
C GLU A 64 4.33 -11.64 -20.03
N ARG A 65 3.32 -11.82 -19.17
CA ARG A 65 2.59 -13.08 -18.97
C ARG A 65 1.16 -13.08 -19.51
N GLY A 66 0.84 -12.10 -20.37
CA GLY A 66 -0.50 -11.96 -20.96
C GLY A 66 -1.60 -11.66 -19.94
N GLN A 67 -1.24 -11.07 -18.80
CA GLN A 67 -2.14 -10.71 -17.71
C GLN A 67 -2.48 -9.20 -17.69
N GLN A 68 -1.94 -8.39 -18.60
CA GLN A 68 -2.13 -6.92 -18.63
C GLN A 68 -3.60 -6.51 -18.53
N GLN A 69 -4.48 -7.23 -19.23
CA GLN A 69 -5.91 -6.91 -19.32
C GLN A 69 -6.72 -7.44 -18.12
N LYS A 70 -6.10 -7.47 -16.94
CA LYS A 70 -6.74 -7.88 -15.69
C LYS A 70 -6.60 -6.79 -14.62
N PRO A 71 -7.61 -6.64 -13.75
CA PRO A 71 -7.52 -5.77 -12.60
C PRO A 71 -6.34 -6.14 -11.69
N LEU A 72 -5.64 -5.12 -11.21
CA LEU A 72 -4.70 -5.20 -10.08
C LEU A 72 -5.34 -4.52 -8.87
N ILE A 73 -5.45 -5.24 -7.76
CA ILE A 73 -5.99 -4.76 -6.50
C ILE A 73 -4.89 -4.80 -5.44
N VAL A 74 -4.67 -3.68 -4.75
CA VAL A 74 -3.81 -3.63 -3.56
C VAL A 74 -4.66 -4.00 -2.36
N THR A 75 -4.64 -5.27 -1.95
CA THR A 75 -5.55 -5.76 -0.90
C THR A 75 -5.10 -5.42 0.50
N GLU A 76 -3.85 -4.99 0.68
CA GLU A 76 -3.32 -4.57 1.97
C GLU A 76 -2.07 -3.73 1.81
N TYR A 77 -2.02 -2.59 2.48
CA TYR A 77 -0.81 -1.79 2.73
C TYR A 77 -1.14 -0.74 3.81
N GLY A 78 -0.14 -0.08 4.36
CA GLY A 78 -0.31 0.96 5.36
C GLY A 78 0.99 1.27 6.06
N VAL A 79 0.91 1.89 7.23
CA VAL A 79 2.10 2.21 8.05
C VAL A 79 2.15 1.26 9.24
N LEU A 80 3.05 0.28 9.20
CA LEU A 80 3.29 -0.66 10.31
C LEU A 80 4.30 -0.11 11.31
N TYR A 81 5.37 0.52 10.81
CA TYR A 81 6.45 1.03 11.64
C TYR A 81 6.02 2.20 12.51
N HIS A 82 6.42 2.19 13.78
CA HIS A 82 6.23 3.32 14.69
C HIS A 82 6.93 4.57 14.16
N ASN A 83 6.44 5.76 14.51
CA ASN A 83 7.05 7.03 14.10
C ASN A 83 8.55 7.11 14.42
N SER A 84 8.98 6.58 15.58
CA SER A 84 10.40 6.48 15.93
C SER A 84 11.21 5.62 14.97
N MET A 85 10.61 4.57 14.40
CA MET A 85 11.22 3.74 13.36
C MET A 85 11.22 4.43 12.01
N LEU A 86 10.29 5.36 11.74
CA LEU A 86 10.28 6.19 10.53
C LEU A 86 11.23 7.40 10.60
N GLY A 87 11.72 7.73 11.81
CA GLY A 87 12.56 8.90 12.03
C GLY A 87 11.78 10.20 12.14
N VAL A 88 10.49 10.13 12.48
CA VAL A 88 9.60 11.28 12.68
C VAL A 88 9.15 11.39 14.15
N PRO A 89 8.67 12.57 14.61
CA PRO A 89 8.23 12.74 15.99
C PRO A 89 7.13 11.74 16.39
N ASN A 90 7.16 11.23 17.62
CA ASN A 90 6.23 10.20 18.09
C ASN A 90 4.76 10.66 18.07
N GLU A 91 4.53 11.97 18.12
CA GLU A 91 3.20 12.60 18.12
C GLU A 91 2.70 13.00 16.72
N ASP A 92 3.51 12.79 15.68
CA ASP A 92 3.21 13.19 14.31
C ASP A 92 2.26 12.21 13.61
N ASP A 93 0.96 12.45 13.76
CA ASP A 93 -0.06 11.74 12.99
C ASP A 93 -0.17 12.21 11.54
N GLN A 94 0.25 13.45 11.26
CA GLN A 94 0.06 14.07 9.95
C GLN A 94 0.89 13.36 8.89
N THR A 95 2.14 12.97 9.19
CA THR A 95 2.97 12.20 8.26
C THR A 95 2.28 10.91 7.78
N VAL A 96 1.58 10.19 8.68
CA VAL A 96 0.86 8.95 8.32
C VAL A 96 -0.38 9.25 7.49
N ILE A 97 -1.09 10.33 7.81
CA ILE A 97 -2.27 10.77 7.06
C ILE A 97 -1.89 11.23 5.66
N ASP A 98 -0.81 12.00 5.52
CA ASP A 98 -0.30 12.49 4.24
C ASP A 98 0.07 11.32 3.33
N PHE A 99 0.84 10.35 3.85
CA PHE A 99 1.16 9.13 3.11
C PHE A 99 -0.10 8.35 2.68
N MET A 100 -1.11 8.23 3.55
CA MET A 100 -2.38 7.59 3.19
C MET A 100 -3.06 8.32 2.01
N THR A 101 -3.20 9.64 2.08
CA THR A 101 -3.89 10.39 1.02
C THR A 101 -3.08 10.49 -0.27
N ASP A 102 -1.75 10.60 -0.18
CA ASP A 102 -0.86 10.64 -1.34
C ASP A 102 -0.84 9.31 -2.09
N SER A 103 -0.84 8.20 -1.35
CA SER A 103 -0.96 6.86 -1.95
C SER A 103 -2.33 6.61 -2.57
N PHE A 104 -3.42 7.11 -1.97
CA PHE A 104 -4.74 7.05 -2.59
C PHE A 104 -4.78 7.86 -3.89
N ASP A 105 -4.19 9.05 -3.90
CA ASP A 105 -4.09 9.89 -5.09
C ASP A 105 -3.31 9.21 -6.21
N TYR A 106 -2.20 8.55 -5.85
CA TYR A 106 -1.43 7.71 -6.77
C TYR A 106 -2.28 6.58 -7.35
N PHE A 107 -2.93 5.75 -6.51
CA PHE A 107 -3.73 4.62 -6.99
C PHE A 107 -4.95 5.04 -7.81
N LEU A 108 -5.54 6.19 -7.48
CA LEU A 108 -6.70 6.71 -8.20
C LEU A 108 -6.33 7.22 -9.59
N ARG A 109 -5.18 7.89 -9.74
CA ARG A 109 -4.87 8.70 -10.94
C ARG A 109 -3.76 8.15 -11.84
N THR A 110 -2.85 7.33 -11.32
CA THR A 110 -1.71 6.89 -12.12
C THR A 110 -2.13 5.91 -13.21
N ALA A 111 -1.76 6.24 -14.44
CA ALA A 111 -2.05 5.46 -15.64
C ALA A 111 -0.82 5.36 -16.54
N ASP A 112 -0.72 4.26 -17.27
CA ASP A 112 0.30 4.02 -18.29
C ASP A 112 -0.26 3.01 -19.30
N CYS A 113 -0.50 3.44 -20.55
CA CYS A 113 -1.12 2.55 -21.54
C CYS A 113 -0.20 1.42 -22.02
N GLU A 114 1.10 1.48 -21.74
CA GLU A 114 2.00 0.39 -22.08
C GLU A 114 1.82 -0.81 -21.15
N ILE A 115 1.51 -0.60 -19.88
CA ILE A 115 1.48 -1.66 -18.84
C ILE A 115 0.20 -1.72 -18.01
N GLY A 116 -0.65 -0.71 -18.09
CA GLY A 116 -1.91 -0.58 -17.36
C GLY A 116 -3.08 -1.30 -18.01
N TYR A 117 -4.25 -1.23 -17.34
CA TYR A 117 -5.46 -1.92 -17.76
C TYR A 117 -6.30 -1.06 -18.72
N ALA A 118 -6.41 -1.45 -19.98
CA ALA A 118 -7.00 -0.61 -21.02
C ALA A 118 -8.51 -0.33 -20.83
N ALA A 119 -9.25 -1.26 -20.23
CA ALA A 119 -10.69 -1.07 -19.96
C ALA A 119 -10.95 -0.04 -18.84
N ASP A 120 -9.92 0.36 -18.11
CA ASP A 120 -9.97 1.29 -16.99
C ASP A 120 -9.03 2.48 -17.22
N ASP A 121 -9.13 3.10 -18.40
CA ASP A 121 -8.36 4.30 -18.78
C ASP A 121 -6.84 4.13 -18.58
N CYS A 122 -6.33 2.92 -18.80
CA CYS A 122 -4.92 2.54 -18.59
C CYS A 122 -4.42 2.68 -17.14
N ARG A 123 -5.30 2.74 -16.14
CA ARG A 123 -4.92 2.86 -14.72
C ARG A 123 -4.10 1.67 -14.24
N LEU A 124 -3.12 1.96 -13.40
CA LEU A 124 -2.22 0.97 -12.83
C LEU A 124 -2.83 0.20 -11.65
N VAL A 125 -3.79 0.77 -10.91
CA VAL A 125 -4.46 0.10 -9.80
C VAL A 125 -5.96 0.33 -9.89
N GLN A 126 -6.75 -0.75 -9.76
CA GLN A 126 -8.20 -0.66 -9.89
C GLN A 126 -8.87 -0.39 -8.56
N ARG A 127 -8.38 -0.99 -7.47
CA ARG A 127 -8.90 -0.88 -6.10
C ARG A 127 -7.75 -1.05 -5.10
N TRP A 128 -7.93 -0.49 -3.91
CA TRP A 128 -6.98 -0.64 -2.81
C TRP A 128 -7.68 -0.70 -1.45
N LEU A 129 -6.97 -1.20 -0.44
CA LEU A 129 -7.45 -1.30 0.95
C LEU A 129 -6.34 -0.85 1.90
N TRP A 130 -6.65 0.16 2.72
CA TRP A 130 -5.75 0.66 3.77
C TRP A 130 -5.82 -0.22 5.01
N PHE A 131 -4.66 -0.64 5.49
CA PHE A 131 -4.47 -1.28 6.77
C PHE A 131 -4.07 -0.22 7.83
N SER A 132 -4.80 -0.04 8.92
CA SER A 132 -5.87 -0.91 9.44
C SER A 132 -7.15 -0.17 9.81
N LEU A 133 -8.24 -0.93 9.95
CA LEU A 133 -9.48 -0.41 10.52
C LEU A 133 -9.31 -0.13 12.02
N ASP A 134 -8.99 -1.16 12.80
CA ASP A 134 -8.86 -1.12 14.27
C ASP A 134 -7.89 -2.19 14.82
N PHE A 135 -6.77 -2.44 14.12
CA PHE A 135 -5.85 -3.50 14.55
C PHE A 135 -5.24 -3.19 15.92
N LYS A 136 -5.23 -4.20 16.81
CA LYS A 136 -4.89 -4.06 18.23
C LYS A 136 -3.42 -4.31 18.56
N GLU A 137 -2.67 -4.99 17.69
CA GLU A 137 -1.28 -5.29 17.99
C GLU A 137 -0.38 -4.05 17.82
N ASP A 138 0.90 -4.22 18.17
CA ASP A 138 1.89 -3.15 18.29
C ASP A 138 2.42 -2.69 16.91
N PHE A 139 1.58 -1.93 16.21
CA PHE A 139 1.92 -1.18 15.00
C PHE A 139 1.64 0.31 15.18
N ASN A 140 1.96 1.11 14.16
CA ASN A 140 1.74 2.54 14.18
C ASN A 140 0.30 2.92 14.56
N ILE A 141 0.16 3.58 15.71
CA ILE A 141 -1.14 3.97 16.27
C ILE A 141 -1.90 4.97 15.40
N TYR A 142 -1.21 5.67 14.49
CA TYR A 142 -1.80 6.60 13.54
C TYR A 142 -2.23 5.91 12.25
N GLY A 143 -1.88 4.65 12.03
CA GLY A 143 -2.34 3.87 10.88
C GLY A 143 -3.78 3.37 11.02
N LYS A 144 -4.32 3.25 12.23
CA LYS A 144 -5.68 2.72 12.47
C LYS A 144 -6.77 3.79 12.34
N MET A 145 -7.90 3.44 11.73
CA MET A 145 -9.02 4.36 11.51
C MET A 145 -9.93 4.53 12.73
N PHE A 146 -10.00 3.54 13.60
CA PHE A 146 -10.80 3.53 14.81
C PHE A 146 -9.96 3.07 16.00
N ASP A 147 -10.25 3.64 17.17
CA ASP A 147 -9.75 3.10 18.41
C ASP A 147 -10.39 1.72 18.65
N PRO A 148 -9.60 0.68 18.93
CA PRO A 148 -10.12 -0.67 18.94
C PRO A 148 -10.85 -1.03 20.24
N ASP A 149 -10.78 -0.20 21.26
CA ASP A 149 -11.48 -0.37 22.54
C ASP A 149 -12.68 0.58 22.66
N THR A 150 -12.47 1.88 22.45
CA THR A 150 -13.53 2.89 22.58
C THR A 150 -14.44 2.95 21.36
N LYS A 151 -13.97 2.43 20.22
CA LYS A 151 -14.65 2.50 18.90
C LYS A 151 -14.83 3.93 18.38
N GLU A 152 -14.11 4.88 18.95
CA GLU A 152 -14.08 6.26 18.46
C GLU A 152 -13.29 6.35 17.16
N ILE A 153 -13.80 7.15 16.22
CA ILE A 153 -13.10 7.42 14.96
C ILE A 153 -11.84 8.25 15.23
N MET A 154 -10.70 7.79 14.69
CA MET A 154 -9.41 8.47 14.81
C MET A 154 -9.23 9.52 13.72
N LYS A 155 -8.15 10.32 13.79
CA LYS A 155 -7.86 11.35 12.77
C LYS A 155 -7.71 10.74 11.38
N THR A 156 -7.01 9.62 11.28
CA THR A 156 -6.83 8.84 10.03
C THR A 156 -8.18 8.35 9.48
N GLY A 157 -9.08 7.86 10.33
CA GLY A 157 -10.43 7.49 9.91
C GLY A 157 -11.25 8.68 9.39
N ARG A 158 -11.11 9.86 9.99
CA ARG A 158 -11.73 11.10 9.46
C ARG A 158 -11.14 11.51 8.12
N ALA A 159 -9.81 11.45 7.97
CA ALA A 159 -9.14 11.75 6.70
C ALA A 159 -9.57 10.77 5.59
N PHE A 160 -9.66 9.47 5.89
CA PHE A 160 -10.18 8.47 4.95
C PHE A 160 -11.61 8.79 4.50
N ARG A 161 -12.50 9.11 5.46
CA ARG A 161 -13.89 9.50 5.17
C ARG A 161 -13.93 10.72 4.28
N ASP A 162 -13.18 11.77 4.63
CA ASP A 162 -13.19 13.04 3.92
C ASP A 162 -12.65 12.88 2.50
N TYR A 163 -11.55 12.13 2.33
CA TYR A 163 -11.02 11.75 1.02
C TYR A 163 -12.06 11.01 0.16
N SER A 164 -12.72 10.01 0.74
CA SER A 164 -13.72 9.20 0.06
C SER A 164 -14.93 10.03 -0.39
N LEU A 165 -15.38 10.98 0.44
CA LEU A 165 -16.48 11.88 0.10
C LEU A 165 -16.09 12.88 -0.99
N GLN A 166 -14.85 13.39 -0.96
CA GLN A 166 -14.34 14.35 -1.94
C GLN A 166 -14.17 13.72 -3.34
N ASN A 167 -13.82 12.43 -3.41
CA ASN A 167 -13.55 11.70 -4.66
C ASN A 167 -14.66 10.67 -5.00
N LEU A 168 -15.86 10.82 -4.42
CA LEU A 168 -16.92 9.80 -4.52
C LEU A 168 -17.30 9.50 -5.97
N THR A 169 -17.32 10.51 -6.83
CA THR A 169 -17.66 10.37 -8.26
C THR A 169 -16.66 9.44 -8.95
N GLU A 170 -15.37 9.69 -8.76
CA GLU A 170 -14.27 8.94 -9.34
C GLU A 170 -14.22 7.52 -8.79
N LEU A 171 -14.36 7.36 -7.46
CA LEU A 171 -14.36 6.08 -6.77
C LEU A 171 -15.57 5.20 -7.13
N SER A 172 -16.71 5.81 -7.49
CA SER A 172 -17.92 5.08 -7.89
C SER A 172 -17.85 4.45 -9.28
N LYS A 173 -16.87 4.84 -10.11
CA LYS A 173 -16.70 4.26 -11.45
C LYS A 173 -16.41 2.75 -11.32
N LYS A 174 -17.22 1.94 -12.00
CA LYS A 174 -17.00 0.49 -12.16
C LYS A 174 -16.33 0.26 -13.51
N PRO A 175 -15.02 -0.03 -13.55
CA PRO A 175 -14.32 -0.17 -14.83
C PRO A 175 -14.37 -1.59 -15.41
N TYR A 176 -14.98 -2.55 -14.71
CA TYR A 176 -14.98 -3.96 -15.09
C TYR A 176 -16.19 -4.70 -14.52
#